data_AF-A0A2D8SVA4-F1
#
_entry.id   AF-A0A2D8SVA4-F1
#
_cell.length_a   1.000
_cell.length_b   1.000
_cell.length_c   1.000
_cell.angle_alpha   90.00
_cell.angle_beta   90.00
_cell.angle_gamma   90.00
#
_symmetry.space_group_name_H-M   'P 1'
#
loop_
_entity.id
_entity.type
_entity.pdbx_description
1 polymer ?
#
loop_
_entity_poly.entity_id
_entity_poly.type
_entity_poly.pdbx_seq_one_letter_code
_entity_poly.pdbx_strand_id
1 'polypeptide(L)'
;MASIWRRAWRGLVPGKRRRNRKKLESQGIQESSSGIVRGLQLESLEKRYALDASPVLDPSASPALDVISEDAGVPVGAVGTLVSSFIDDGGVLNNYSDADGELPGIAITDVNLNGGTLYFSIDNGTSWTDVGAVSEISALVLNADSDTRIAFTPADNFNGEINDVITFRAWDRGAGFSNGESGVDARTGIIGNYNTSGLAQGVVISSDGNTA
;
A
#
# COMPACT_ATOMS: atom_id res chain seq x y z
N MET A 1 -65.78 -73.28 45.40
CA MET A 1 -66.86 -72.68 44.58
C MET A 1 -66.38 -71.34 44.04
N ALA A 2 -66.91 -70.91 42.88
CA ALA A 2 -67.01 -69.54 42.31
C ALA A 2 -66.38 -68.34 43.08
N SER A 3 -65.76 -67.32 42.45
CA SER A 3 -65.87 -66.87 41.04
C SER A 3 -64.71 -65.94 40.60
N ILE A 4 -64.63 -65.72 39.28
CA ILE A 4 -63.76 -64.76 38.55
C ILE A 4 -64.36 -63.33 38.60
N TRP A 5 -63.60 -62.33 38.09
CA TRP A 5 -63.97 -61.01 37.49
C TRP A 5 -63.30 -59.79 38.18
N ARG A 6 -62.80 -58.71 37.53
CA ARG A 6 -62.11 -58.49 36.22
C ARG A 6 -61.66 -57.00 36.12
N ARG A 7 -60.45 -56.70 35.58
CA ARG A 7 -59.96 -55.38 35.04
C ARG A 7 -59.92 -54.18 36.05
N ALA A 8 -59.18 -53.07 35.86
CA ALA A 8 -58.49 -52.49 34.69
C ALA A 8 -57.15 -51.74 35.03
N TRP A 9 -56.50 -51.18 33.99
CA TRP A 9 -55.27 -50.35 34.00
C TRP A 9 -55.62 -48.84 33.89
N ARG A 10 -54.77 -47.81 34.10
CA ARG A 10 -53.29 -47.66 34.16
C ARG A 10 -52.87 -46.66 35.28
N GLY A 11 -51.56 -46.52 35.55
CA GLY A 11 -50.97 -45.34 36.21
C GLY A 11 -49.44 -45.44 36.36
N LEU A 12 -48.66 -44.57 35.69
CA LEU A 12 -47.19 -44.72 35.57
C LEU A 12 -46.48 -43.38 35.83
N VAL A 13 -45.83 -43.22 36.99
CA VAL A 13 -44.87 -42.13 37.27
C VAL A 13 -43.77 -42.62 38.24
N PRO A 14 -42.49 -42.70 37.83
CA PRO A 14 -41.36 -42.91 38.73
C PRO A 14 -40.52 -41.63 38.90
N GLY A 15 -40.23 -41.22 40.14
CA GLY A 15 -39.50 -39.97 40.39
C GLY A 15 -39.07 -39.75 41.83
N LYS A 16 -38.30 -40.68 42.42
CA LYS A 16 -37.69 -40.46 43.75
C LYS A 16 -36.59 -39.40 43.66
N ARG A 17 -36.60 -38.40 44.54
CA ARG A 17 -35.41 -37.92 45.27
C ARG A 17 -35.81 -37.17 46.54
N ARG A 18 -35.13 -37.46 47.65
CA ARG A 18 -35.44 -36.96 49.00
C ARG A 18 -34.76 -35.60 49.25
N ARG A 19 -35.42 -34.76 50.04
CA ARG A 19 -34.80 -33.65 50.81
C ARG A 19 -33.76 -34.26 51.81
N ASN A 20 -32.81 -33.57 52.42
CA ASN A 20 -32.70 -32.17 52.81
C ASN A 20 -31.26 -31.88 53.32
N ARG A 21 -30.91 -30.59 53.51
CA ARG A 21 -30.21 -29.98 54.68
C ARG A 21 -29.15 -28.94 54.29
N LYS A 22 -29.36 -27.69 54.75
CA LYS A 22 -28.42 -26.57 54.59
C LYS A 22 -27.11 -26.80 55.36
N LYS A 23 -26.00 -26.33 54.80
CA LYS A 23 -24.88 -25.75 55.54
C LYS A 23 -24.38 -24.53 54.76
N LEU A 24 -24.31 -23.37 55.42
CA LEU A 24 -23.69 -22.15 54.89
C LEU A 24 -22.17 -22.20 55.17
N GLU A 25 -21.41 -21.35 54.45
CA GLU A 25 -19.99 -20.94 54.65
C GLU A 25 -18.97 -21.37 53.57
N SER A 26 -18.93 -20.61 52.48
CA SER A 26 -17.73 -20.02 51.84
C SER A 26 -18.22 -19.20 50.62
N GLN A 27 -18.24 -17.87 50.72
CA GLN A 27 -17.16 -16.97 50.29
C GLN A 27 -16.68 -17.19 48.84
N GLY A 28 -16.91 -16.18 47.98
CA GLY A 28 -16.00 -15.86 46.87
C GLY A 28 -16.43 -16.24 45.46
N ILE A 29 -16.93 -15.23 44.73
CA ILE A 29 -16.65 -15.00 43.29
C ILE A 29 -16.99 -16.17 42.32
N GLN A 30 -18.22 -16.14 41.80
CA GLN A 30 -18.54 -16.66 40.46
C GLN A 30 -19.06 -15.56 39.52
N GLU A 31 -18.55 -14.33 39.68
CA GLU A 31 -18.76 -13.21 38.77
C GLU A 31 -17.41 -12.59 38.38
N SER A 32 -16.73 -13.16 37.38
CA SER A 32 -15.60 -12.48 36.70
C SER A 32 -15.25 -13.06 35.32
N SER A 33 -15.38 -14.38 35.12
CA SER A 33 -14.90 -15.04 33.88
C SER A 33 -15.62 -14.63 32.58
N SER A 34 -16.81 -14.03 32.64
CA SER A 34 -17.49 -13.51 31.44
C SER A 34 -17.14 -12.05 31.12
N GLY A 35 -16.91 -11.22 32.16
CA GLY A 35 -16.54 -9.82 31.99
C GLY A 35 -15.08 -9.65 31.59
N ILE A 36 -14.17 -10.33 32.30
CA ILE A 36 -12.72 -10.25 32.03
C ILE A 36 -12.37 -10.83 30.66
N VAL A 37 -12.99 -11.94 30.25
CA VAL A 37 -12.71 -12.55 28.93
C VAL A 37 -13.31 -11.71 27.79
N ARG A 38 -14.42 -10.99 28.00
CA ARG A 38 -14.90 -10.01 26.99
C ARG A 38 -13.98 -8.80 26.91
N GLY A 39 -13.59 -8.20 28.05
CA GLY A 39 -12.67 -7.06 28.06
C GLY A 39 -11.32 -7.38 27.41
N LEU A 40 -10.67 -8.46 27.84
CA LEU A 40 -9.38 -8.88 27.29
C LEU A 40 -9.48 -9.31 25.82
N GLN A 41 -10.60 -9.89 25.37
CA GLN A 41 -10.75 -10.27 23.96
C GLN A 41 -11.08 -9.06 23.08
N LEU A 42 -11.81 -8.05 23.56
CA LEU A 42 -11.99 -6.79 22.83
C LEU A 42 -10.68 -5.99 22.78
N GLU A 43 -10.02 -5.74 23.91
CA GLU A 43 -8.72 -5.04 23.92
C GLU A 43 -7.65 -5.78 23.09
N SER A 44 -7.69 -7.11 23.04
CA SER A 44 -6.79 -7.92 22.21
C SER A 44 -7.25 -8.08 20.74
N LEU A 45 -8.40 -7.53 20.35
CA LEU A 45 -8.84 -7.43 18.95
C LEU A 45 -8.67 -6.00 18.44
N GLU A 46 -9.03 -4.99 19.23
CA GLU A 46 -8.76 -3.57 18.97
C GLU A 46 -7.25 -3.31 18.87
N LYS A 47 -6.42 -4.00 19.65
CA LYS A 47 -4.94 -3.96 19.54
C LYS A 47 -4.35 -4.87 18.45
N ARG A 48 -5.18 -5.59 17.68
CA ARG A 48 -4.76 -6.38 16.51
C ARG A 48 -5.30 -5.86 15.18
N TYR A 49 -6.15 -4.84 15.23
CA TYR A 49 -6.34 -3.87 14.16
C TYR A 49 -5.81 -2.53 14.64
N ALA A 50 -4.48 -2.36 14.60
CA ALA A 50 -4.02 -1.09 14.04
C ALA A 50 -4.67 -1.00 12.65
N LEU A 51 -5.50 0.02 12.45
CA LEU A 51 -6.09 0.26 11.15
C LEU A 51 -4.96 0.81 10.30
N ASP A 52 -4.34 -0.10 9.53
CA ASP A 52 -3.35 0.17 8.47
C ASP A 52 -3.71 1.49 7.79
N ALA A 53 -3.04 2.55 8.23
CA ALA A 53 -3.35 3.90 7.84
C ALA A 53 -2.81 4.08 6.43
N SER A 54 -3.67 4.51 5.52
CA SER A 54 -3.22 4.69 4.14
C SER A 54 -2.51 6.05 3.99
N PRO A 55 -1.48 6.11 3.13
CA PRO A 55 -0.61 7.28 3.04
C PRO A 55 -1.33 8.51 2.47
N VAL A 56 -0.76 9.68 2.79
CA VAL A 56 -1.16 10.99 2.28
C VAL A 56 0.04 11.63 1.59
N LEU A 57 -0.17 12.39 0.49
CA LEU A 57 0.94 12.91 -0.32
C LEU A 57 0.76 14.38 -0.82
N ASP A 58 0.72 15.39 0.04
CA ASP A 58 0.51 16.84 -0.30
C ASP A 58 0.63 17.27 -1.80
N PRO A 59 -0.48 17.66 -2.47
CA PRO A 59 -0.50 17.97 -3.91
C PRO A 59 0.13 19.32 -4.27
N SER A 60 0.57 20.11 -3.29
CA SER A 60 1.20 21.40 -3.54
C SER A 60 2.68 21.30 -3.93
N ALA A 61 3.29 20.11 -3.77
CA ALA A 61 4.62 19.82 -4.29
C ALA A 61 4.63 19.75 -5.83
N SER A 62 5.78 20.02 -6.43
CA SER A 62 5.99 19.94 -7.89
C SER A 62 7.29 19.19 -8.20
N PRO A 63 7.34 17.87 -7.93
CA PRO A 63 8.47 17.03 -8.32
C PRO A 63 8.63 17.00 -9.85
N ALA A 64 9.88 16.96 -10.30
CA ALA A 64 10.27 16.94 -11.70
C ALA A 64 11.40 15.93 -11.93
N LEU A 65 11.44 15.32 -13.11
CA LEU A 65 12.60 14.57 -13.60
C LEU A 65 13.82 15.49 -13.77
N ASP A 66 15.02 14.92 -13.62
CA ASP A 66 16.28 15.56 -14.00
C ASP A 66 16.31 15.89 -15.50
N VAL A 67 17.19 16.80 -15.90
CA VAL A 67 17.37 17.20 -17.31
C VAL A 67 17.69 15.99 -18.19
N ILE A 68 16.97 15.89 -19.31
CA ILE A 68 16.98 14.76 -20.22
C ILE A 68 17.64 15.16 -21.54
N SER A 69 18.47 14.27 -22.09
CA SER A 69 19.06 14.45 -23.43
C SER A 69 18.09 13.98 -24.51
N GLU A 70 17.93 14.77 -25.59
CA GLU A 70 16.94 14.51 -26.65
C GLU A 70 17.13 13.13 -27.31
N ASP A 71 18.36 12.79 -27.72
CA ASP A 71 18.73 11.51 -28.32
C ASP A 71 19.38 10.56 -27.28
N ALA A 72 18.84 10.51 -26.06
CA ALA A 72 19.30 9.54 -25.06
C ALA A 72 19.09 8.10 -25.56
N GLY A 73 20.03 7.20 -25.26
CA GLY A 73 19.83 5.77 -25.45
C GLY A 73 18.99 5.15 -24.32
N VAL A 74 19.00 3.82 -24.24
CA VAL A 74 18.65 3.13 -22.98
C VAL A 74 19.62 3.60 -21.89
N PRO A 75 19.15 3.98 -20.69
CA PRO A 75 20.00 4.44 -19.59
C PRO A 75 21.07 3.40 -19.18
N VAL A 76 22.22 3.88 -18.72
CA VAL A 76 23.35 3.03 -18.27
C VAL A 76 24.03 3.66 -17.05
N GLY A 77 24.19 2.88 -15.98
CA GLY A 77 24.76 3.36 -14.71
C GLY A 77 23.78 4.23 -13.92
N ALA A 78 24.27 4.83 -12.84
CA ALA A 78 23.50 5.65 -11.89
C ALA A 78 23.11 7.04 -12.45
N VAL A 79 22.38 7.04 -13.57
CA VAL A 79 21.80 8.21 -14.24
C VAL A 79 20.31 8.33 -13.95
N GLY A 80 19.69 9.44 -14.32
CA GLY A 80 18.27 9.70 -14.04
C GLY A 80 17.98 9.89 -12.56
N THR A 81 16.71 10.03 -12.26
CA THR A 81 16.18 10.64 -11.04
C THR A 81 15.84 9.60 -9.99
N LEU A 82 16.20 9.85 -8.73
CA LEU A 82 15.81 8.99 -7.61
C LEU A 82 14.32 9.17 -7.31
N VAL A 83 13.61 8.08 -7.05
CA VAL A 83 12.20 8.12 -6.62
C VAL A 83 12.04 8.89 -5.29
N SER A 84 13.07 8.88 -4.43
CA SER A 84 13.16 9.70 -3.21
C SER A 84 13.29 11.22 -3.43
N SER A 85 13.36 11.68 -4.68
CA SER A 85 13.20 13.10 -5.03
C SER A 85 11.81 13.45 -5.60
N PHE A 86 10.93 12.45 -5.74
CA PHE A 86 9.52 12.65 -6.08
C PHE A 86 8.60 12.62 -4.85
N ILE A 87 8.98 11.83 -3.85
CA ILE A 87 8.21 11.62 -2.64
C ILE A 87 9.16 11.43 -1.44
N ASP A 88 8.95 12.22 -0.38
CA ASP A 88 9.75 12.12 0.86
C ASP A 88 8.97 12.55 2.12
N ASP A 89 9.41 12.02 3.28
CA ASP A 89 9.01 12.45 4.62
C ASP A 89 10.20 13.15 5.30
N GLY A 90 10.03 14.41 5.72
CA GLY A 90 11.08 15.21 6.37
C GLY A 90 12.20 15.71 5.45
N GLY A 91 12.11 15.52 4.13
CA GLY A 91 13.13 15.85 3.15
C GLY A 91 12.93 17.20 2.45
N VAL A 92 13.09 17.22 1.12
CA VAL A 92 13.09 18.46 0.32
C VAL A 92 11.69 18.86 -0.10
N LEU A 93 10.88 17.88 -0.50
CA LEU A 93 9.47 18.10 -0.83
C LEU A 93 8.59 18.00 0.42
N ASN A 94 8.97 17.15 1.38
CA ASN A 94 8.20 16.84 2.60
C ASN A 94 6.71 16.64 2.26
N ASN A 95 6.48 15.89 1.20
CA ASN A 95 5.18 15.79 0.57
C ASN A 95 4.48 14.50 0.92
N TYR A 96 5.07 13.55 1.64
CA TYR A 96 4.40 12.34 2.13
C TYR A 96 4.23 12.34 3.64
N SER A 97 3.18 11.68 4.12
CA SER A 97 3.02 11.31 5.52
C SER A 97 2.20 10.03 5.66
N ASP A 98 2.63 9.16 6.56
CA ASP A 98 1.83 8.04 7.06
C ASP A 98 1.62 8.15 8.58
N ALA A 99 0.54 7.59 9.10
CA ALA A 99 0.24 7.60 10.53
C ALA A 99 0.83 6.39 11.28
N ASP A 100 1.10 5.28 10.60
CA ASP A 100 1.73 4.09 11.19
C ASP A 100 3.29 4.15 11.09
N GLY A 101 3.83 4.98 10.20
CA GLY A 101 5.26 5.36 10.13
C GLY A 101 6.05 4.72 8.99
N GLU A 102 5.34 4.19 8.00
CA GLU A 102 5.82 3.51 6.80
C GLU A 102 6.69 4.40 5.89
N LEU A 103 7.59 3.78 5.12
CA LEU A 103 8.52 4.49 4.25
C LEU A 103 7.88 4.83 2.90
N PRO A 104 8.07 6.06 2.37
CA PRO A 104 7.43 6.48 1.13
C PRO A 104 7.81 5.63 -0.09
N GLY A 105 6.92 5.61 -1.06
CA GLY A 105 7.05 4.95 -2.35
C GLY A 105 5.97 5.47 -3.30
N ILE A 106 6.05 5.06 -4.56
CA ILE A 106 5.09 5.46 -5.59
C ILE A 106 4.46 4.24 -6.25
N ALA A 107 3.18 4.36 -6.63
CA ALA A 107 2.52 3.49 -7.57
C ALA A 107 2.25 4.28 -8.85
N ILE A 108 3.03 4.03 -9.91
CA ILE A 108 2.87 4.68 -11.21
C ILE A 108 1.61 4.13 -11.88
N THR A 109 0.63 5.01 -12.13
CA THR A 109 -0.71 4.65 -12.64
C THR A 109 -0.99 5.17 -14.04
N ASP A 110 -0.26 6.16 -14.54
CA ASP A 110 -0.34 6.62 -15.94
C ASP A 110 0.99 7.24 -16.40
N VAL A 111 1.23 7.28 -17.71
CA VAL A 111 2.44 7.86 -18.32
C VAL A 111 2.14 8.61 -19.62
N ASN A 112 2.61 9.85 -19.74
CA ASN A 112 2.62 10.57 -21.01
C ASN A 112 4.02 10.51 -21.63
N LEU A 113 4.27 9.51 -22.48
CA LEU A 113 5.59 9.28 -23.06
C LEU A 113 5.86 10.11 -24.33
N ASN A 114 4.83 10.66 -24.98
CA ASN A 114 4.93 11.37 -26.26
C ASN A 114 5.83 10.70 -27.33
N GLY A 115 5.83 9.36 -27.39
CA GLY A 115 6.64 8.54 -28.30
C GLY A 115 8.00 8.08 -27.78
N GLY A 116 8.46 8.59 -26.63
CA GLY A 116 9.64 8.08 -25.91
C GLY A 116 9.36 6.82 -25.09
N THR A 117 10.31 6.47 -24.23
CA THR A 117 10.26 5.30 -23.32
C THR A 117 10.63 5.72 -21.90
N LEU A 118 9.90 5.21 -20.90
CA LEU A 118 10.23 5.41 -19.50
C LEU A 118 10.86 4.15 -18.93
N TYR A 119 12.04 4.29 -18.33
CA TYR A 119 12.78 3.20 -17.69
C TYR A 119 12.82 3.39 -16.18
N PHE A 120 12.84 2.28 -15.45
CA PHE A 120 13.14 2.24 -14.02
C PHE A 120 14.31 1.31 -13.72
N SER A 121 14.96 1.54 -12.59
CA SER A 121 15.98 0.69 -12.01
C SER A 121 15.72 0.54 -10.51
N ILE A 122 16.01 -0.64 -9.96
CA ILE A 122 15.93 -0.95 -8.53
C ILE A 122 17.32 -1.27 -7.93
N ASP A 123 18.39 -1.04 -8.70
CA ASP A 123 19.77 -1.44 -8.40
C ASP A 123 20.79 -0.34 -8.73
N ASN A 124 20.36 0.92 -8.54
CA ASN A 124 21.13 2.13 -8.77
C ASN A 124 21.66 2.27 -10.21
N GLY A 125 20.88 1.79 -11.17
CA GLY A 125 21.17 1.85 -12.60
C GLY A 125 22.16 0.79 -13.11
N THR A 126 22.34 -0.30 -12.36
CA THR A 126 23.10 -1.48 -12.83
C THR A 126 22.32 -2.22 -13.92
N SER A 127 21.00 -2.28 -13.78
CA SER A 127 20.05 -2.72 -14.78
C SER A 127 18.88 -1.74 -14.89
N TRP A 128 18.30 -1.66 -16.09
CA TRP A 128 17.18 -0.78 -16.41
C TRP A 128 16.10 -1.60 -17.12
N THR A 129 14.85 -1.39 -16.71
CA THR A 129 13.66 -2.09 -17.22
C THR A 129 12.65 -1.06 -17.71
N ASP A 130 12.00 -1.33 -18.84
CA ASP A 130 10.92 -0.51 -19.38
C ASP A 130 9.71 -0.57 -18.43
N VAL A 131 9.13 0.59 -18.08
CA VAL A 131 7.91 0.70 -17.26
C VAL A 131 6.71 0.07 -17.99
N GLY A 132 6.69 0.14 -19.32
CA GLY A 132 5.62 -0.40 -20.15
C GLY A 132 4.27 0.28 -19.92
N ALA A 133 3.19 -0.49 -20.06
CA ALA A 133 1.83 0.00 -19.88
C ALA A 133 1.39 -0.11 -18.41
N VAL A 134 0.96 1.01 -17.84
CA VAL A 134 0.42 1.13 -16.48
C VAL A 134 -1.05 1.55 -16.50
N SER A 135 -1.75 1.34 -15.39
CA SER A 135 -3.10 1.88 -15.14
C SER A 135 -3.39 1.90 -13.64
N GLU A 136 -4.48 2.52 -13.19
CA GLU A 136 -4.93 2.43 -11.78
C GLU A 136 -5.12 0.98 -11.28
N ILE A 137 -5.37 0.02 -12.18
CA ILE A 137 -5.65 -1.39 -11.84
C ILE A 137 -4.44 -2.31 -12.11
N SER A 138 -3.35 -1.74 -12.60
CA SER A 138 -2.14 -2.44 -13.02
C SER A 138 -0.98 -1.44 -12.98
N ALA A 139 -0.69 -0.93 -11.78
CA ALA A 139 0.38 0.01 -11.52
C ALA A 139 1.74 -0.70 -11.44
N LEU A 140 2.81 0.08 -11.58
CA LEU A 140 4.18 -0.30 -11.20
C LEU A 140 4.50 0.35 -9.85
N VAL A 141 4.88 -0.44 -8.83
CA VAL A 141 5.27 0.08 -7.52
C VAL A 141 6.78 0.21 -7.38
N LEU A 142 7.25 1.34 -6.85
CA LEU A 142 8.66 1.69 -6.70
C LEU A 142 8.94 2.33 -5.34
N ASN A 143 10.03 1.91 -4.71
CA ASN A 143 10.51 2.47 -3.44
C ASN A 143 11.07 3.88 -3.61
N ALA A 144 10.80 4.78 -2.66
CA ALA A 144 11.53 6.02 -2.51
C ALA A 144 12.80 5.82 -1.67
N ASP A 145 13.84 5.19 -2.24
CA ASP A 145 15.10 4.89 -1.54
C ASP A 145 16.34 5.44 -2.29
N SER A 146 17.54 4.96 -1.92
CA SER A 146 18.84 5.39 -2.46
C SER A 146 19.21 4.79 -3.81
N ASP A 147 18.53 3.72 -4.22
CA ASP A 147 18.93 2.87 -5.34
C ASP A 147 17.86 2.80 -6.43
N THR A 148 16.62 3.15 -6.10
CA THR A 148 15.49 3.14 -7.05
C THR A 148 15.44 4.42 -7.87
N ARG A 149 15.54 4.26 -9.19
CA ARG A 149 15.66 5.37 -10.15
C ARG A 149 14.65 5.25 -11.28
N ILE A 150 14.33 6.40 -11.87
CA ILE A 150 13.53 6.54 -13.09
C ILE A 150 14.30 7.42 -14.09
N ALA A 151 14.29 7.04 -15.35
CA ALA A 151 14.88 7.80 -16.44
C ALA A 151 13.96 7.73 -17.66
N PHE A 152 13.63 8.88 -18.23
CA PHE A 152 12.87 8.95 -19.48
C PHE A 152 13.83 9.19 -20.64
N THR A 153 13.59 8.46 -21.73
CA THR A 153 14.29 8.58 -23.01
C THR A 153 13.29 9.14 -24.02
N PRO A 154 13.46 10.35 -24.56
CA PRO A 154 12.53 10.93 -25.53
C PRO A 154 12.52 10.16 -26.86
N ALA A 155 11.56 10.48 -27.73
CA ALA A 155 11.63 10.06 -29.13
C ALA A 155 12.73 10.84 -29.87
N ASP A 156 13.40 10.22 -30.85
CA ASP A 156 14.42 10.86 -31.69
C ASP A 156 13.98 12.26 -32.17
N ASN A 157 14.82 13.28 -31.98
CA ASN A 157 14.52 14.69 -32.32
C ASN A 157 13.33 15.31 -31.55
N PHE A 158 12.86 14.73 -30.45
CA PHE A 158 11.81 15.35 -29.63
C PHE A 158 12.28 16.70 -29.07
N ASN A 159 11.48 17.74 -29.30
CA ASN A 159 11.74 19.10 -28.89
C ASN A 159 10.53 19.67 -28.14
N GLY A 160 10.77 20.23 -26.96
CA GLY A 160 9.75 20.80 -26.09
C GLY A 160 9.62 20.09 -24.74
N GLU A 161 8.54 20.37 -24.03
CA GLU A 161 8.34 20.00 -22.62
C GLU A 161 7.14 19.07 -22.45
N ILE A 162 7.26 18.08 -21.56
CA ILE A 162 6.18 17.15 -21.18
C ILE A 162 5.83 17.38 -19.72
N ASN A 163 4.72 18.08 -19.49
CA ASN A 163 4.27 18.56 -18.17
C ASN A 163 3.67 17.46 -17.27
N ASP A 164 3.64 16.20 -17.72
CA ASP A 164 2.88 15.11 -17.10
C ASP A 164 3.44 13.71 -17.45
N VAL A 165 4.78 13.57 -17.55
CA VAL A 165 5.44 12.29 -17.92
C VAL A 165 4.97 11.11 -17.07
N ILE A 166 4.69 11.33 -15.79
CA ILE A 166 4.30 10.31 -14.81
C ILE A 166 3.15 10.82 -13.94
N THR A 167 2.07 10.04 -13.84
CA THR A 167 1.04 10.17 -12.79
C THR A 167 1.21 9.02 -11.79
N PHE A 168 1.21 9.31 -10.49
CA PHE A 168 1.39 8.29 -9.46
C PHE A 168 0.57 8.53 -8.18
N ARG A 169 0.38 7.44 -7.43
CA ARG A 169 -0.19 7.46 -6.07
C ARG A 169 0.92 7.23 -5.06
N ALA A 170 0.73 7.73 -3.83
CA ALA A 170 1.60 7.35 -2.72
C ALA A 170 1.45 5.87 -2.43
N TRP A 171 2.55 5.21 -2.06
CA TRP A 171 2.56 3.85 -1.57
C TRP A 171 3.45 3.80 -0.33
N ASP A 172 2.99 3.08 0.68
CA ASP A 172 3.55 2.90 2.02
C ASP A 172 4.54 1.72 2.10
N ARG A 173 4.81 1.04 0.97
CA ARG A 173 5.53 -0.24 0.92
C ARG A 173 4.83 -1.39 1.67
N GLY A 174 3.57 -1.19 2.04
CA GLY A 174 2.66 -2.16 2.64
C GLY A 174 2.13 -3.18 1.63
N ALA A 175 1.16 -3.98 2.08
CA ALA A 175 0.50 -5.07 1.37
C ALA A 175 1.40 -6.21 0.82
N GLY A 176 2.73 -6.10 0.91
CA GLY A 176 3.69 -7.16 0.58
C GLY A 176 4.17 -7.17 -0.88
N PHE A 177 3.95 -6.09 -1.63
CA PHE A 177 4.49 -5.94 -2.98
C PHE A 177 6.00 -5.66 -2.95
N SER A 178 6.71 -6.09 -3.99
CA SER A 178 8.16 -5.90 -4.14
C SER A 178 8.49 -4.62 -4.91
N ASN A 179 9.67 -4.04 -4.67
CA ASN A 179 10.16 -2.91 -5.46
C ASN A 179 10.30 -3.33 -6.95
N GLY A 180 9.65 -2.60 -7.86
CA GLY A 180 9.58 -2.93 -9.28
C GLY A 180 8.47 -3.92 -9.65
N GLU A 181 7.53 -4.24 -8.75
CA GLU A 181 6.39 -5.11 -9.04
C GLU A 181 5.32 -4.41 -9.89
N SER A 182 4.89 -5.06 -10.97
CA SER A 182 3.89 -4.56 -11.90
C SER A 182 2.58 -5.35 -11.81
N GLY A 183 1.46 -4.69 -12.14
CA GLY A 183 0.13 -5.31 -12.07
C GLY A 183 -0.59 -5.08 -10.73
N VAL A 184 -0.14 -4.12 -9.92
CA VAL A 184 -0.73 -3.78 -8.62
C VAL A 184 -2.02 -2.98 -8.80
N ASP A 185 -3.10 -3.35 -8.10
CA ASP A 185 -4.36 -2.59 -8.10
C ASP A 185 -4.29 -1.42 -7.12
N ALA A 186 -3.89 -0.25 -7.62
CA ALA A 186 -3.66 0.96 -6.84
C ALA A 186 -4.96 1.67 -6.39
N ARG A 187 -6.12 1.02 -6.52
CA ARG A 187 -7.42 1.51 -6.01
C ARG A 187 -7.77 0.99 -4.62
N THR A 188 -7.07 -0.03 -4.12
CA THR A 188 -7.40 -0.73 -2.87
C THR A 188 -6.14 -0.98 -2.05
N GLY A 189 -6.12 -0.52 -0.79
CA GLY A 189 -4.91 -0.56 0.05
C GLY A 189 -3.87 0.50 -0.31
N ILE A 190 -4.17 1.36 -1.29
CA ILE A 190 -3.41 2.55 -1.66
C ILE A 190 -4.42 3.70 -1.71
N ILE A 191 -4.16 4.80 -0.99
CA ILE A 191 -5.02 5.99 -0.92
C ILE A 191 -4.17 7.23 -1.21
N GLY A 192 -4.80 8.31 -1.69
CA GLY A 192 -4.11 9.48 -2.24
C GLY A 192 -3.98 9.40 -3.76
N ASN A 193 -3.84 10.56 -4.41
CA ASN A 193 -3.84 10.68 -5.88
C ASN A 193 -3.09 11.95 -6.28
N TYR A 194 -1.97 11.81 -7.01
CA TYR A 194 -1.04 12.91 -7.23
C TYR A 194 -0.48 12.93 -8.65
N ASN A 195 -0.20 14.13 -9.14
CA ASN A 195 0.26 14.36 -10.50
C ASN A 195 1.57 15.15 -10.45
N THR A 196 2.51 14.85 -11.35
CA THR A 196 3.87 15.37 -11.29
C THR A 196 4.28 15.98 -12.62
N SER A 197 5.03 17.07 -12.57
CA SER A 197 5.31 17.90 -13.75
C SER A 197 6.77 17.90 -14.13
N GLY A 198 7.07 17.36 -15.32
CA GLY A 198 8.39 17.46 -15.94
C GLY A 198 8.60 18.81 -16.61
N LEU A 199 9.75 19.43 -16.37
CA LEU A 199 10.27 20.52 -17.21
C LEU A 199 11.33 19.95 -18.15
N ALA A 200 11.28 20.32 -19.43
CA ALA A 200 12.41 20.16 -20.34
C ALA A 200 12.99 21.54 -20.63
N GLN A 201 14.02 21.92 -19.87
CA GLN A 201 14.87 23.06 -20.22
C GLN A 201 16.22 22.54 -20.71
N GLY A 202 16.51 22.81 -21.98
CA GLY A 202 17.69 22.27 -22.65
C GLY A 202 18.99 22.93 -22.19
N VAL A 203 20.08 22.18 -22.34
CA VAL A 203 21.36 22.81 -22.67
C VAL A 203 21.21 23.40 -24.07
N VAL A 204 21.43 24.70 -24.21
CA VAL A 204 21.48 25.34 -25.53
C VAL A 204 22.71 24.83 -26.27
N ILE A 205 22.48 24.24 -27.44
CA ILE A 205 23.50 24.07 -28.49
C ILE A 205 23.03 24.90 -29.68
N SER A 206 23.75 25.98 -29.98
CA SER A 206 23.66 26.73 -31.23
C SER A 206 24.15 25.86 -32.39
N SER A 207 23.64 26.12 -33.59
CA SER A 207 23.79 25.27 -34.77
C SER A 207 25.20 25.24 -35.40
N ASP A 208 26.23 25.74 -34.72
CA ASP A 208 27.62 25.87 -35.18
C ASP A 208 28.67 25.01 -34.44
N GLY A 209 28.26 24.10 -33.55
CA GLY A 209 28.99 22.91 -33.11
C GLY A 209 30.36 23.04 -32.39
N ASN A 210 30.68 24.14 -31.69
CA ASN A 210 31.99 24.34 -31.04
C ASN A 210 31.88 24.93 -29.60
N THR A 211 31.23 24.22 -28.66
CA THR A 211 30.51 24.89 -27.54
C THR A 211 29.77 26.11 -28.08
N ALA A 212 29.05 25.82 -29.15
CA ALA A 212 28.06 26.65 -29.78
C ALA A 212 26.73 26.18 -29.20
#